data_AF-A0A6V7I4M4-F1
#
_entry.id   AF-A0A6V7I4M4-F1
#
_cell.length_a   1.000
_cell.length_b   1.000
_cell.length_c   1.000
_cell.angle_alpha   90.00
_cell.angle_beta   90.00
_cell.angle_gamma   90.00
#
_symmetry.space_group_name_H-M   'P 1'
#
loop_
_entity.id
_entity.type
_entity.pdbx_description
1 polymer ?
#
loop_
_entity_poly.entity_id
_entity_poly.type
_entity_poly.pdbx_seq_one_letter_code
_entity_poly.pdbx_strand_id
1 'polypeptide(L)'
;GAYPDATAYTMMNEASIADLNTRIEDPVTPAQFRPNFVVKGAEPLEEDTWDWVKIGPVIFRNVKPCTRCIFTTIEPETGKKHPKTEPLKTLRA
;
A
#
# COMPACT_ATOMS: atom_id res chain seq x y z
N GLY A 1 5.73 -10.30 13.76
CA GLY A 1 6.18 -11.47 12.97
C GLY A 1 7.68 -11.53 13.01
N ALA A 2 8.28 -12.70 12.72
CA ALA A 2 9.73 -12.86 12.80
C ALA A 2 10.51 -12.09 11.71
N TYR A 3 9.90 -11.86 10.53
CA TYR A 3 10.60 -11.29 9.36
C TYR A 3 9.84 -10.20 8.55
N PRO A 4 9.03 -9.29 9.13
CA PRO A 4 8.56 -8.10 8.41
C PRO A 4 9.66 -7.03 8.31
N ASP A 5 9.59 -6.17 7.30
CA ASP A 5 10.62 -5.14 7.08
C ASP A 5 10.69 -4.09 8.20
N ALA A 6 9.54 -3.56 8.64
CA ALA A 6 9.52 -2.44 9.59
C ALA A 6 8.43 -2.51 10.66
N THR A 7 7.23 -3.01 10.33
CA THR A 7 6.08 -3.05 11.24
C THR A 7 5.43 -4.42 11.20
N ALA A 8 4.73 -4.79 12.28
CA ALA A 8 4.01 -6.07 12.33
C ALA A 8 2.82 -6.12 11.37
N TYR A 9 2.21 -4.96 11.10
CA TYR A 9 1.08 -4.81 10.21
C TYR A 9 1.27 -3.59 9.31
N THR A 10 0.71 -3.68 8.10
CA THR A 10 0.58 -2.59 7.14
C THR A 10 -0.88 -2.46 6.72
N MET A 11 -1.33 -1.23 6.50
CA MET A 11 -2.69 -0.90 6.08
C MET A 11 -2.63 -0.07 4.80
N MET A 12 -3.68 -0.16 4.00
CA MET A 12 -3.83 0.60 2.77
C MET A 12 -5.30 0.85 2.46
N ASN A 13 -5.65 2.03 1.98
CA ASN A 13 -6.99 2.32 1.51
C ASN A 13 -7.16 1.95 0.03
N GLU A 14 -8.31 1.36 -0.32
CA GLU A 14 -8.68 1.08 -1.71
C GLU A 14 -8.76 2.37 -2.54
N ALA A 15 -9.24 3.48 -1.95
CA ALA A 15 -9.31 4.77 -2.64
C ALA A 15 -7.91 5.33 -2.99
N SER A 16 -6.89 5.09 -2.14
CA SER A 16 -5.49 5.46 -2.43
C SER A 16 -4.91 4.72 -3.63
N ILE A 17 -5.29 3.44 -3.81
CA ILE A 17 -4.90 2.67 -4.99
C ILE A 17 -5.68 3.12 -6.23
N ALA A 18 -6.96 3.42 -6.09
CA ALA A 18 -7.76 3.98 -7.17
C ALA A 18 -7.18 5.33 -7.65
N ASP A 19 -6.80 6.22 -6.73
CA ASP A 19 -6.12 7.48 -7.04
C ASP A 19 -4.80 7.23 -7.81
N LEU A 20 -3.95 6.35 -7.29
CA LEU A 20 -2.69 6.01 -7.95
C LEU A 20 -2.91 5.48 -9.38
N ASN A 21 -3.94 4.65 -9.57
CA ASN A 21 -4.29 4.09 -10.87
C ASN A 21 -4.76 5.14 -11.88
N THR A 22 -5.17 6.34 -11.46
CA THR A 22 -5.48 7.46 -12.38
C THR A 22 -4.21 8.11 -12.96
N ARG A 23 -3.04 7.84 -12.37
CA ARG A 23 -1.76 8.49 -12.68
C ARG A 23 -0.78 7.57 -13.41
N ILE A 24 -1.12 6.31 -13.62
CA ILE A 24 -0.27 5.30 -14.28
C ILE A 24 -0.99 4.64 -15.45
N GLU A 25 -0.24 4.22 -16.46
CA GLU A 25 -0.79 3.55 -17.66
C GLU A 25 -1.24 2.11 -17.35
N ASP A 26 -0.47 1.39 -16.53
CA ASP A 26 -0.66 -0.01 -16.18
C ASP A 26 -1.17 -0.10 -14.73
N PRO A 27 -2.48 -0.34 -14.51
CA PRO A 27 -3.07 -0.31 -13.17
C PRO A 27 -2.50 -1.37 -12.23
N VAL A 28 -2.38 -0.98 -10.96
CA VAL A 28 -1.86 -1.82 -9.89
C VAL A 28 -2.97 -2.23 -8.93
N THR A 29 -2.71 -3.32 -8.21
CA THR A 29 -3.61 -3.81 -7.15
C THR A 29 -2.94 -3.66 -5.79
N PRO A 30 -3.70 -3.70 -4.68
CA PRO A 30 -3.12 -3.72 -3.34
C PRO A 30 -2.08 -4.83 -3.14
N ALA A 31 -2.16 -5.95 -3.87
CA ALA A 31 -1.23 -7.07 -3.74
C ALA A 31 0.24 -6.69 -4.02
N GLN A 32 0.51 -5.73 -4.92
CA GLN A 32 1.86 -5.20 -5.18
C GLN A 32 2.45 -4.48 -3.96
N PHE A 33 1.60 -3.94 -3.07
CA PHE A 33 2.01 -3.22 -1.86
C PHE A 33 2.03 -4.10 -0.62
N ARG A 34 1.53 -5.34 -0.73
CA ARG A 34 1.54 -6.38 0.32
C ARG A 34 0.97 -5.89 1.66
N PRO A 35 -0.19 -5.18 1.69
CA PRO A 35 -0.81 -4.78 2.94
C PRO A 35 -1.36 -5.99 3.70
N ASN A 36 -1.43 -5.89 5.02
CA ASN A 36 -2.20 -6.85 5.82
C ASN A 36 -3.68 -6.50 5.83
N PHE A 37 -4.01 -5.20 5.80
CA PHE A 37 -5.38 -4.70 5.79
C PHE A 37 -5.61 -3.79 4.59
N VAL A 38 -6.68 -4.06 3.84
CA VAL A 38 -7.21 -3.15 2.83
C VAL A 38 -8.53 -2.60 3.37
N VAL A 39 -8.63 -1.28 3.48
CA VAL A 39 -9.82 -0.59 4.01
C VAL A 39 -10.60 0.09 2.89
N LYS A 40 -11.89 0.34 3.12
CA LYS A 40 -12.80 1.01 2.18
C LYS A 40 -13.60 2.10 2.90
N GLY A 41 -14.06 3.10 2.16
CA GLY A 41 -14.95 4.16 2.65
C GLY A 41 -14.26 5.39 3.23
N ALA A 42 -12.93 5.47 3.10
CA ALA A 42 -12.13 6.64 3.45
C ALA A 42 -11.64 7.35 2.19
N GLU A 43 -11.31 8.64 2.29
CA GLU A 43 -10.73 9.41 1.19
C GLU A 43 -9.31 8.93 0.85
N PRO A 44 -8.82 9.14 -0.38
CA PRO A 44 -7.45 8.77 -0.75
C PRO A 44 -6.42 9.35 0.22
N LEU A 45 -5.51 8.50 0.69
CA LEU A 45 -4.43 8.79 1.64
C LEU A 45 -4.87 9.20 3.06
N GLU A 46 -6.16 9.15 3.37
CA GLU A 46 -6.66 9.50 4.70
C GLU A 46 -6.07 8.58 5.78
N GLU A 47 -5.71 7.34 5.43
CA GLU A 47 -5.10 6.37 6.34
C GLU A 47 -3.77 6.84 6.96
N ASP A 48 -3.06 7.76 6.30
CA ASP A 48 -1.79 8.30 6.78
C ASP A 48 -1.99 9.22 7.99
N THR A 49 -3.20 9.74 8.20
CA THR A 49 -3.53 10.69 9.28
C THR A 49 -4.08 10.01 10.53
N TRP A 50 -4.44 8.72 10.47
CA TRP A 50 -5.04 8.03 11.60
C TRP A 50 -3.99 7.63 12.62
N ASP A 51 -4.02 8.21 13.81
CA ASP A 51 -3.13 7.80 14.91
C ASP A 51 -3.49 6.40 15.47
N TRP A 52 -4.79 6.11 15.53
CA TRP A 52 -5.34 4.90 16.13
C TRP A 52 -6.46 4.34 15.25
N VAL A 53 -6.45 3.03 15.05
CA VAL A 53 -7.46 2.33 14.24
C VAL A 53 -8.04 1.18 15.05
N LYS A 54 -9.37 1.09 15.11
CA LYS A 54 -10.06 -0.02 15.78
C LYS A 54 -10.69 -0.93 14.75
N ILE A 55 -10.33 -2.21 14.79
CA ILE A 55 -10.91 -3.26 13.94
C ILE A 55 -11.54 -4.31 14.86
N GLY A 56 -12.88 -4.34 14.90
CA GLY A 56 -13.62 -5.16 15.86
C GLY A 56 -13.25 -4.79 17.31
N PRO A 57 -12.79 -5.74 18.15
CA PRO A 57 -12.36 -5.45 19.52
C PRO A 57 -10.90 -4.99 19.63
N VAL A 58 -10.11 -5.05 18.55
CA VAL A 58 -8.66 -4.80 18.58
C VAL A 58 -8.35 -3.36 18.19
N ILE A 59 -7.43 -2.73 18.93
CA ILE A 59 -6.95 -1.38 18.66
C ILE A 59 -5.50 -1.47 18.15
N PHE A 60 -5.26 -0.83 17.02
CA PHE A 60 -3.96 -0.69 16.37
C PHE A 60 -3.51 0.76 16.47
N ARG A 61 -2.19 0.96 16.59
CA ARG A 61 -1.57 2.29 16.52
C ARG A 61 -0.86 2.43 15.18
N ASN A 62 -1.11 3.52 14.48
CA ASN A 62 -0.27 3.90 13.35
C ASN A 62 1.03 4.49 13.89
N VAL A 63 2.15 3.91 13.46
CA VAL A 63 3.47 4.24 14.03
C VAL A 63 4.36 4.98 13.05
N LYS A 64 4.16 4.80 11.74
CA LYS A 64 4.92 5.47 10.68
C LYS A 64 4.33 5.18 9.30
N PRO A 65 4.54 6.09 8.33
CA PRO A 65 4.30 5.81 6.92
C PRO A 65 5.18 4.65 6.39
N CYS A 66 4.65 3.91 5.42
CA CYS A 66 5.38 2.82 4.74
C CYS A 66 6.08 3.36 3.49
N THR A 67 7.40 3.54 3.57
CA THR A 67 8.23 3.91 2.41
C THR A 67 8.24 2.79 1.38
N ARG A 68 7.88 3.09 0.12
CA ARG A 68 7.75 2.08 -0.93
C ARG A 68 9.09 1.79 -1.61
N CYS A 69 9.31 0.50 -1.86
CA CYS A 69 10.53 -0.03 -2.48
C CYS A 69 10.23 -0.65 -3.86
N ILE A 70 11.28 -1.17 -4.49
CA ILE A 70 11.24 -1.74 -5.85
C ILE A 70 10.27 -2.92 -6.00
N PHE A 71 9.92 -3.61 -4.91
CA PHE A 71 9.00 -4.76 -4.96
C PHE A 71 7.57 -4.39 -5.37
N THR A 72 7.18 -3.13 -5.24
CA THR A 72 5.89 -2.64 -5.78
C THR A 72 5.79 -2.78 -7.30
N THR A 73 6.93 -2.90 -8.00
CA THR A 73 7.00 -3.02 -9.46
C THR A 73 6.89 -4.45 -9.97
N ILE A 74 6.72 -5.43 -9.08
CA ILE A 74 6.64 -6.85 -9.44
C ILE A 74 5.17 -7.26 -9.55
N GLU A 75 4.78 -7.78 -10.71
CA GLU A 75 3.48 -8.39 -10.94
C GLU A 75 3.32 -9.64 -10.06
N PRO A 76 2.35 -9.70 -9.13
CA PRO A 76 2.25 -10.79 -8.16
C PRO A 76 2.03 -12.17 -8.80
N GLU A 77 1.24 -12.21 -9.88
CA GLU A 77 0.87 -13.47 -10.55
C GLU A 77 2.00 -14.02 -11.44
N THR A 78 2.84 -13.15 -12.02
CA THR A 78 3.87 -13.57 -12.99
C THR A 78 5.29 -13.46 -12.45
N GLY A 79 5.50 -12.75 -11.35
CA GLY A 79 6.82 -12.42 -10.81
C GLY A 79 7.65 -11.51 -11.71
N LYS A 80 7.07 -10.95 -12.78
CA LYS A 80 7.78 -10.09 -13.73
C LYS A 80 7.84 -8.66 -13.22
N LYS A 81 9.00 -8.04 -13.39
CA LYS A 81 9.20 -6.63 -13.07
C LYS A 81 8.62 -5.75 -14.17
N HIS A 82 7.94 -4.68 -13.79
CA HIS A 82 7.43 -3.68 -14.73
C HIS A 82 8.57 -3.00 -15.50
N PRO A 83 8.53 -2.95 -16.85
CA PRO A 83 9.63 -2.43 -17.66
C PRO A 83 9.92 -0.94 -17.38
N LYS A 84 8.87 -0.16 -17.05
CA LYS A 84 8.98 1.25 -16.70
C LYS A 84 9.24 1.52 -15.20
N THR A 85 9.40 0.48 -14.39
CA THR A 85 9.54 0.60 -12.91
C THR A 85 8.33 1.30 -12.26
N GLU A 86 7.14 1.14 -12.85
CA GLU A 86 5.88 1.57 -12.25
C GLU A 86 5.39 0.53 -11.24
N PRO A 87 4.67 0.94 -10.18
CA PRO A 87 4.23 2.31 -9.86
C PRO A 87 5.28 3.13 -9.09
N LEU A 88 6.46 2.56 -8.79
CA LEU A 88 7.45 3.20 -7.92
C LEU A 88 7.96 4.53 -8.48
N LYS A 89 8.06 4.65 -9.81
CA LYS A 89 8.45 5.90 -10.48
C LYS A 89 7.42 7.00 -10.19
N THR A 90 6.13 6.72 -10.37
CA THR A 90 5.04 7.68 -10.08
C THR A 90 4.92 8.02 -8.60
N LEU A 91 5.22 7.08 -7.70
CA LEU A 91 5.20 7.31 -6.25
C LEU A 91 6.37 8.18 -5.73
N ARG A 92 7.41 8.37 -6.52
CA ARG A 92 8.59 9.19 -6.17
C ARG A 92 8.57 10.59 -6.80
N ALA A 93 7.69 10.82 -7.76
CA ALA A 93 7.49 12.10 -8.42
C ALA A 93 6.64 13.01 -7.52
#